data_AF-A0A965L908-F1
#
_entry.id   AF-A0A965L908-F1
#
_cell.length_a   1.000
_cell.length_b   1.000
_cell.length_c   1.000
_cell.angle_alpha   90.00
_cell.angle_beta   90.00
_cell.angle_gamma   90.00
#
_symmetry.space_group_name_H-M   'P 1'
#
loop_
_entity.id
_entity.type
_entity.pdbx_description
1 polymer ?
#
loop_
_entity_poly.entity_id
_entity_poly.type
_entity_poly.pdbx_seq_one_letter_code
_entity_poly.pdbx_strand_id
1 'polypeptide(L)' 'MTATLQFNLPEEQEEFQCAVDGGEWKSAMDDMSNWLRSKLKYEELTPEQDAAYEEARKHLFTILEERGLQLW' A
#
# COMPACT_ATOMS: atom_id res chain seq x y z
N MET A 1 2.44 15.76 19.76
CA MET A 1 0.98 15.96 19.87
C MET A 1 0.36 14.59 20.11
N THR A 2 -0.76 14.52 20.82
CA THR A 2 -1.48 13.26 21.10
C THR A 2 -2.91 13.40 20.63
N ALA A 3 -3.47 12.34 20.05
CA ALA A 3 -4.86 12.24 19.63
C ALA A 3 -5.44 10.90 20.09
N THR A 4 -6.75 10.86 20.34
CA THR A 4 -7.50 9.66 20.75
C THR A 4 -8.70 9.49 19.82
N LEU A 5 -8.88 8.27 19.30
CA LEU A 5 -10.12 7.86 18.62
C LEU A 5 -10.98 7.06 19.60
N GLN A 6 -12.29 7.29 19.62
CA GLN A 6 -13.26 6.57 20.44
C GLN A 6 -14.37 6.03 19.54
N PHE A 7 -14.76 4.78 19.79
CA PHE A 7 -15.78 4.05 19.04
C PHE A 7 -16.79 3.43 20.01
N ASN A 8 -18.05 3.34 19.60
CA ASN A 8 -19.15 2.69 20.32
C ASN A 8 -19.32 1.28 19.75
N LEU A 9 -18.83 0.27 20.48
CA LEU A 9 -18.86 -1.11 20.02
C LEU A 9 -20.04 -1.88 20.65
N PRO A 10 -20.73 -2.74 19.88
CA PRO A 10 -20.35 -3.21 18.54
C PRO A 10 -20.86 -2.37 17.35
N GLU A 11 -21.53 -1.24 17.60
CA GLU A 11 -22.19 -0.44 16.55
C GLU A 11 -21.22 0.12 15.50
N GLU A 12 -20.01 0.53 15.92
CA GLU A 12 -18.94 1.12 15.09
C GLU A 12 -17.75 0.15 14.90
N GLN A 13 -18.02 -1.16 14.86
CA GLN A 13 -16.99 -2.19 14.74
C GLN A 13 -16.21 -2.11 13.43
N GLU A 14 -16.86 -1.74 12.32
CA GLU A 14 -16.22 -1.64 11.00
C GLU A 14 -15.24 -0.47 10.95
N GLU A 15 -15.63 0.70 11.47
CA GLU A 15 -14.81 1.89 11.55
C GLU A 15 -13.63 1.68 12.50
N PHE A 16 -13.86 1.03 13.65
CA PHE A 16 -12.79 0.64 14.56
C PHE A 16 -11.78 -0.26 13.86
N GLN A 17 -12.25 -1.31 13.17
CA GLN A 17 -11.37 -2.26 12.47
C GLN A 17 -10.56 -1.57 11.37
N CYS A 18 -11.19 -0.72 10.57
CA CYS A 18 -10.53 0.08 9.55
C CYS A 18 -9.43 0.98 10.14
N ALA A 19 -9.69 1.62 11.29
CA ALA A 19 -8.73 2.49 11.95
C ALA A 19 -7.51 1.72 12.52
N VAL A 20 -7.72 0.55 13.12
CA VAL A 20 -6.63 -0.24 13.72
C VAL A 20 -5.82 -1.02 12.67
N ASP A 21 -6.43 -1.41 11.56
CA ASP A 21 -5.76 -2.13 10.47
C ASP A 21 -4.90 -1.24 9.57
N GLY A 22 -4.85 0.08 9.82
CA GLY A 22 -4.05 1.00 8.99
C GLY A 22 -2.58 0.59 8.87
N GLY A 23 -2.01 -0.02 9.92
CA GLY A 23 -0.66 -0.60 9.87
C GLY A 23 -0.54 -1.79 8.92
N GLU A 24 -1.50 -2.70 8.96
CA GLU A 24 -1.54 -3.88 8.07
C GLU A 24 -1.76 -3.47 6.61
N TRP A 25 -2.64 -2.49 6.35
CA TRP A 25 -2.80 -1.92 5.01
C TRP A 25 -1.50 -1.32 4.48
N LYS A 26 -0.73 -0.62 5.33
CA LYS A 26 0.58 -0.09 4.96
C LYS A 26 1.57 -1.22 4.63
N SER A 27 1.62 -2.27 5.45
CA SER A 27 2.47 -3.44 5.22
C SER A 27 2.11 -4.15 3.91
N ALA A 28 0.82 -4.36 3.63
CA ALA A 28 0.35 -5.00 2.40
C ALA A 28 0.77 -4.20 1.14
N MET A 29 0.71 -2.87 1.19
CA MET A 29 1.19 -2.02 0.10
C MET A 29 2.72 -2.05 -0.04
N ASP A 30 3.46 -2.14 1.07
CA ASP A 30 4.91 -2.32 1.04
C ASP A 30 5.31 -3.67 0.43
N ASP A 31 4.63 -4.75 0.80
CA ASP A 31 4.84 -6.08 0.23
C ASP A 31 4.61 -6.08 -1.30
N MET A 32 3.55 -5.41 -1.77
CA MET A 32 3.29 -5.26 -3.21
C MET A 32 4.40 -4.46 -3.90
N SER A 33 4.83 -3.34 -3.32
CA SER A 33 5.93 -2.51 -3.85
C SER A 33 7.25 -3.30 -3.90
N ASN A 34 7.54 -4.09 -2.88
CA ASN A 34 8.72 -4.94 -2.78
C ASN A 34 8.68 -6.08 -3.80
N TRP A 35 7.52 -6.69 -4.02
CA TRP A 35 7.33 -7.71 -5.04
C TRP A 35 7.54 -7.14 -6.45
N LEU A 36 6.94 -5.98 -6.78
CA LEU A 36 7.18 -5.32 -8.07
C LEU A 36 8.66 -4.99 -8.29
N ARG A 37 9.33 -4.49 -7.23
CA ARG A 37 10.77 -4.22 -7.28
C ARG A 37 11.60 -5.49 -7.47
N SER A 38 11.19 -6.63 -6.90
CA SER A 38 11.94 -7.89 -7.05
C SER A 38 11.84 -8.41 -8.49
N LYS A 39 10.67 -8.30 -9.12
CA LYS A 39 10.46 -8.59 -10.55
C LYS A 39 11.43 -7.80 -11.42
N LEU A 40 11.45 -6.48 -11.27
CA LEU A 40 12.29 -5.57 -12.07
C LEU A 40 13.79 -5.77 -11.85
N LYS A 41 14.22 -6.18 -10.65
CA LYS A 41 15.65 -6.23 -10.31
C LYS A 41 16.31 -7.58 -10.56
N TYR A 42 15.57 -8.67 -10.41
CA TYR A 42 16.17 -10.01 -10.32
C TYR A 42 15.67 -11.00 -11.37
N GLU A 43 14.61 -10.67 -12.12
CA GLU A 43 14.08 -11.57 -13.15
C GLU A 43 14.55 -11.15 -14.55
N GLU A 44 14.74 -12.13 -15.43
CA GLU A 44 14.96 -11.88 -16.85
C GLU A 44 13.60 -11.65 -17.51
N LEU A 45 13.32 -10.38 -17.83
CA LEU A 45 12.05 -9.94 -18.39
C LEU A 45 12.21 -9.58 -19.87
N THR A 46 11.17 -9.83 -20.67
CA THR A 46 11.10 -9.23 -22.01
C THR A 46 10.91 -7.71 -21.87
N PRO A 47 11.24 -6.90 -22.89
CA PRO A 47 11.02 -5.45 -22.85
C PRO A 47 9.58 -5.06 -22.51
N GLU A 48 8.60 -5.85 -22.97
CA GLU A 48 7.18 -5.61 -22.70
C GLU A 48 6.82 -5.92 -21.23
N GLN A 49 7.40 -6.97 -20.66
CA GLN A 49 7.19 -7.32 -19.25
C GLN A 49 7.83 -6.29 -18.33
N ASP A 50 9.06 -5.86 -18.64
CA ASP A 50 9.76 -4.81 -17.89
C ASP A 50 8.94 -3.52 -17.86
N ALA A 51 8.47 -3.05 -19.03
CA ALA A 51 7.62 -1.88 -19.13
C ALA A 51 6.32 -2.02 -18.32
N ALA A 52 5.66 -3.19 -18.37
CA ALA A 52 4.43 -3.44 -17.62
C ALA A 52 4.64 -3.40 -16.09
N TYR A 53 5.73 -3.99 -15.58
CA TYR A 53 6.02 -3.95 -14.15
C TYR A 53 6.42 -2.55 -13.68
N GLU A 54 7.20 -1.81 -14.47
CA GLU A 54 7.57 -0.43 -14.17
C GLU A 54 6.33 0.48 -14.15
N GLU A 55 5.42 0.32 -15.12
CA GLU A 55 4.14 1.05 -15.15
C GLU A 55 3.28 0.72 -13.92
N ALA A 56 3.11 -0.57 -13.58
CA ALA A 56 2.35 -0.99 -12.42
C ALA A 56 2.93 -0.41 -11.11
N ARG A 57 4.26 -0.41 -10.98
CA ARG A 57 4.96 0.18 -9.83
C ARG A 57 4.75 1.68 -9.76
N LYS A 58 4.89 2.39 -10.87
CA LYS A 58 4.63 3.83 -10.93
C LYS A 58 3.19 4.15 -10.54
N HIS A 59 2.23 3.39 -11.06
CA HIS A 59 0.82 3.59 -10.77
C HIS A 59 0.48 3.36 -9.29
N LEU A 60 1.08 2.35 -8.65
CA LEU A 60 0.96 2.14 -7.19
C LEU A 60 1.38 3.39 -6.41
N PHE A 61 2.53 3.99 -6.72
CA PHE A 61 2.99 5.20 -6.04
C PHE A 61 2.10 6.42 -6.33
N THR A 62 1.58 6.55 -7.56
CA THR A 62 0.61 7.60 -7.89
C THR A 62 -0.67 7.47 -7.04
N ILE A 63 -1.23 6.26 -6.90
CA ILE A 63 -2.43 6.03 -6.08
C ILE A 63 -2.16 6.41 -4.61
N LEU A 64 -0.99 6.08 -4.08
CA LEU A 64 -0.61 6.43 -2.71
C LEU A 64 -0.46 7.94 -2.53
N GLU A 65 0.24 8.61 -3.45
CA GLU A 65 0.46 10.06 -3.42
C GLU A 65 -0.86 10.84 -3.52
N GLU A 66 -1.76 10.46 -4.43
CA GLU A 66 -3.10 11.06 -4.57
C GLU A 66 -3.95 10.96 -3.30
N ARG A 67 -3.67 9.95 -2.46
CA ARG A 67 -4.33 9.73 -1.16
C ARG A 67 -3.55 10.32 0.01
N GLY A 68 -2.44 11.01 -0.23
CA GLY A 68 -1.57 11.57 0.80
C GLY A 68 -0.86 10.50 1.65
N LEU A 69 -0.70 9.30 1.12
CA LEU A 69 -0.04 8.17 1.78
C LEU A 69 1.42 8.04 1.33
N GLN A 70 2.27 7.61 2.24
CA GLN A 70 3.68 7.33 1.96
C GLN A 70 4.07 5.98 2.58
N LEU A 71 4.88 5.20 1.87
CA LEU A 71 5.43 3.95 2.41
C LEU A 71 6.64 4.22 3.33
N TRP A 72 7.31 5.37 3.19
CA TRP A 72 8.40 5.89 4.02
C TRP A 72 8.50 7.42 3.95
#